data_AF-A0A9R1QCW6-F1
#
_entry.id   AF-A0A9R1QCW6-F1
#
_cell.length_a   1.000
_cell.length_b   1.000
_cell.length_c   1.000
_cell.angle_alpha   90.00
_cell.angle_beta   90.00
_cell.angle_gamma   90.00
#
_symmetry.space_group_name_H-M   'P 1'
#
loop_
_entity.id
_entity.type
_entity.pdbx_description
1 polymer ?
#
loop_
_entity_poly.entity_id
_entity_poly.type
_entity_poly.pdbx_seq_one_letter_code
_entity_poly.pdbx_strand_id
1 'polypeptide(L)'
;MGGEAASTSSSNPHSQPQESGATQHRVESVKRHLSRLVAKSLCAVAADLDVEPMIEVSKSGFGDYQCNNAMSLFSRIRESATNFRNPNAVGQAMADNFPPSRIVESISVVGPGYVNIALSSDWIAQRIQDMLIHGIESWAPILPVKRVVLDFSSPNIAKEMHVGHIRSTIIGDTLARIFEFANIEVLRRNHVGDWGTQVWNADRISV
;
A
#
# COMPACT_ATOMS: atom_id res chain seq x y z
N MET A 1 15.70 -7.05 70.89
CA MET A 1 16.80 -7.80 70.25
C MET A 1 16.14 -8.86 69.36
N GLY A 2 16.35 -8.96 68.05
CA GLY A 2 17.15 -8.16 67.11
C GLY A 2 17.37 -8.98 65.82
N GLY A 3 17.12 -8.40 64.64
CA GLY A 3 17.07 -9.13 63.34
C GLY A 3 15.89 -10.13 63.23
N GLU A 4 15.50 -10.70 62.09
CA GLU A 4 15.76 -10.43 60.66
C GLU A 4 14.73 -11.26 59.84
N ALA A 5 14.37 -10.99 58.58
CA ALA A 5 14.71 -9.93 57.63
C ALA A 5 13.47 -9.56 56.77
N ALA A 6 13.59 -8.65 55.79
CA ALA A 6 12.46 -8.18 54.97
C ALA A 6 12.23 -8.97 53.67
N SER A 7 11.00 -9.41 53.42
CA SER A 7 10.55 -9.93 52.12
C SER A 7 9.67 -8.91 51.38
N THR A 8 10.28 -8.02 50.60
CA THR A 8 9.57 -7.01 49.81
C THR A 8 9.03 -7.60 48.51
N SER A 9 7.80 -8.11 48.52
CA SER A 9 7.07 -8.49 47.30
C SER A 9 6.40 -7.26 46.67
N SER A 10 7.17 -6.45 45.94
CA SER A 10 6.62 -5.33 45.15
C SER A 10 5.91 -5.85 43.90
N SER A 11 4.63 -6.20 44.02
CA SER A 11 3.78 -6.55 42.90
C SER A 11 3.51 -5.31 42.04
N ASN A 12 4.27 -5.16 40.95
CA ASN A 12 4.02 -4.15 39.93
C ASN A 12 2.66 -4.45 39.27
N PRO A 13 1.64 -3.57 39.36
CA PRO A 13 0.48 -3.71 38.50
C PRO A 13 0.94 -3.32 37.09
N HIS A 14 1.16 -4.30 36.22
CA HIS A 14 1.26 -4.04 34.79
C HIS A 14 -0.09 -3.51 34.31
N SER A 15 -0.25 -2.19 34.35
CA SER A 15 -1.31 -1.46 33.69
C SER A 15 -1.22 -1.77 32.19
N GLN A 16 -2.10 -2.66 31.73
CA GLN A 16 -2.28 -2.96 30.33
C GLN A 16 -2.50 -1.64 29.57
N PRO A 17 -1.90 -1.42 28.40
CA PRO A 17 -2.25 -0.29 27.57
C PRO A 17 -3.75 -0.37 27.27
N GLN A 18 -4.50 0.66 27.69
CA GLN A 18 -5.91 0.72 27.34
C GLN A 18 -6.02 0.80 25.82
N GLU A 19 -6.66 -0.20 25.21
CA GLU A 19 -7.06 -0.13 23.80
C GLU A 19 -8.13 0.97 23.69
N SER A 20 -7.68 2.20 23.43
CA SER A 20 -8.58 3.28 23.09
C SER A 20 -9.24 2.95 21.74
N GLY A 21 -10.51 2.56 21.80
CA GLY A 21 -11.33 2.20 20.65
C GLY A 21 -11.67 3.38 19.73
N ALA A 22 -10.65 4.08 19.23
CA ALA A 22 -10.78 4.96 18.09
C ALA A 22 -10.95 4.09 16.85
N THR A 23 -12.19 3.86 16.42
CA THR A 23 -12.49 3.28 15.10
C THR A 23 -12.02 4.27 14.03
N GLN A 24 -10.74 4.18 13.69
CA GLN A 24 -10.03 5.17 12.90
C GLN A 24 -10.56 5.12 11.47
N HIS A 25 -11.32 6.15 11.08
CA HIS A 25 -11.98 6.28 9.78
C HIS A 25 -10.95 6.60 8.68
N ARG A 26 -10.01 5.68 8.45
CA ARG A 26 -8.89 5.80 7.51
C ARG A 26 -9.37 5.62 6.07
N VAL A 27 -8.74 6.36 5.16
CA VAL A 27 -9.16 6.44 3.76
C VAL A 27 -8.55 5.28 2.96
N GLU A 28 -9.38 4.61 2.15
CA GLU A 28 -8.92 3.57 1.23
C GLU A 28 -8.37 4.16 -0.07
N SER A 29 -7.33 3.54 -0.63
CA SER A 29 -6.88 3.77 -2.01
C SER A 29 -8.03 3.63 -3.02
N VAL A 30 -8.20 4.65 -3.87
CA VAL A 30 -9.16 4.69 -4.99
C VAL A 30 -9.07 3.42 -5.84
N LYS A 31 -7.86 3.04 -6.28
CA LYS A 31 -7.65 1.85 -7.12
C LYS A 31 -8.17 0.58 -6.43
N ARG A 32 -7.92 0.40 -5.13
CA ARG A 32 -8.36 -0.77 -4.38
C ARG A 32 -9.88 -0.81 -4.22
N HIS A 33 -10.52 0.34 -3.99
CA HIS A 33 -11.98 0.46 -3.94
C HIS A 33 -12.58 0.08 -5.31
N LEU A 34 -12.10 0.69 -6.40
CA LEU A 34 -12.54 0.38 -7.75
C LEU A 34 -12.32 -1.11 -8.09
N SER A 35 -11.19 -1.71 -7.71
CA SER A 35 -10.93 -3.14 -7.91
C SER A 35 -12.00 -4.02 -7.25
N ARG A 36 -12.49 -3.67 -6.04
CA ARG A 36 -13.61 -4.41 -5.42
C ARG A 36 -14.94 -4.23 -6.16
N LEU A 37 -15.19 -3.06 -6.75
CA LEU A 37 -16.42 -2.81 -7.53
C LEU A 37 -16.39 -3.57 -8.86
N VAL A 38 -15.24 -3.57 -9.55
CA VAL A 38 -15.01 -4.37 -10.75
C VAL A 38 -15.08 -5.87 -10.44
N ALA A 39 -14.54 -6.34 -9.31
CA ALA A 39 -14.65 -7.75 -8.91
C ALA A 39 -16.12 -8.20 -8.82
N LYS A 40 -17.00 -7.39 -8.21
CA LYS A 40 -18.44 -7.68 -8.13
C LYS A 40 -19.11 -7.72 -9.51
N SER A 41 -18.75 -6.77 -10.39
CA SER A 41 -19.21 -6.75 -11.78
C SER A 41 -18.75 -8.00 -12.56
N LEU A 42 -17.49 -8.42 -12.41
CA LEU A 42 -16.95 -9.63 -13.02
C LEU A 42 -17.69 -10.89 -12.55
N CYS A 43 -17.92 -11.05 -11.24
CA CYS A 43 -18.69 -12.17 -10.71
C CYS A 43 -20.14 -12.21 -11.21
N ALA A 44 -20.75 -11.06 -11.51
CA ALA A 44 -22.10 -11.01 -12.07
C ALA A 44 -22.13 -11.42 -13.56
N VAL A 45 -21.06 -11.19 -14.32
CA VAL A 45 -20.94 -11.57 -15.74
C VAL A 45 -20.47 -13.02 -15.92
N ALA A 46 -19.62 -13.52 -15.02
CA ALA A 46 -19.04 -14.87 -15.08
C ALA A 46 -18.72 -15.40 -13.67
N ALA A 47 -19.75 -15.85 -12.96
CA ALA A 47 -19.62 -16.35 -11.59
C ALA A 47 -18.66 -17.55 -11.43
N ASP A 48 -18.57 -18.41 -12.46
CA ASP A 48 -17.77 -19.64 -12.45
C ASP A 48 -16.28 -19.42 -12.80
N LEU A 49 -15.87 -18.20 -13.14
CA LEU A 49 -14.50 -17.88 -13.53
C LEU A 49 -13.81 -16.99 -12.49
N ASP A 50 -12.75 -17.50 -11.88
CA ASP A 50 -11.84 -16.69 -11.07
C ASP A 50 -10.98 -15.79 -11.97
N VAL A 51 -11.23 -14.48 -11.90
CA VAL A 51 -10.64 -13.45 -12.75
C VAL A 51 -10.34 -12.20 -11.92
N GLU A 52 -9.06 -11.88 -11.77
CA GLU A 52 -8.62 -10.68 -11.04
C GLU A 52 -8.97 -9.38 -11.79
N PRO A 53 -9.44 -8.33 -11.08
CA PRO A 53 -9.69 -7.00 -11.65
C PRO A 53 -8.43 -6.31 -12.22
N MET A 54 -8.38 -6.19 -13.54
CA MET A 54 -7.32 -5.50 -14.29
C MET A 54 -7.66 -4.00 -14.43
N ILE A 55 -7.38 -3.22 -13.38
CA ILE A 55 -7.60 -1.77 -13.35
C ILE A 55 -6.29 -0.99 -13.52
N GLU A 56 -6.30 -0.04 -14.44
CA GLU A 56 -5.20 0.88 -14.74
C GLU A 56 -5.69 2.33 -14.72
N VAL A 57 -4.77 3.29 -14.56
CA VAL A 57 -5.07 4.72 -14.76
C VAL A 57 -5.24 4.95 -16.25
N SER A 58 -6.32 5.61 -16.64
CA SER A 58 -6.65 5.80 -18.05
C SER A 58 -5.79 6.89 -18.70
N LYS A 59 -5.79 6.92 -20.04
CA LYS A 59 -5.19 8.02 -20.80
C LYS A 59 -6.17 9.20 -20.87
N SER A 60 -5.64 10.41 -20.99
CA SER A 60 -6.44 11.63 -21.14
C SER A 60 -7.50 11.48 -22.24
N GLY A 61 -8.77 11.74 -21.89
CA GLY A 61 -9.92 11.59 -22.78
C GLY A 61 -10.71 10.28 -22.64
N PHE A 62 -10.24 9.31 -21.84
CA PHE A 62 -10.88 8.00 -21.64
C PHE A 62 -11.27 7.74 -20.16
N GLY A 63 -11.74 8.76 -19.45
CA GLY A 63 -12.02 8.73 -18.01
C GLY A 63 -10.75 8.79 -17.15
N ASP A 64 -10.87 8.46 -15.86
CA ASP A 64 -9.76 8.47 -14.89
C ASP A 64 -9.11 7.08 -14.76
N TYR A 65 -9.94 6.03 -14.80
CA TYR A 65 -9.53 4.64 -14.69
C TYR A 65 -10.11 3.81 -15.82
N GLN A 66 -9.40 2.74 -16.18
CA GLN A 66 -9.79 1.83 -17.24
C GLN A 66 -9.70 0.39 -16.74
N CYS A 67 -10.71 -0.42 -17.05
CA CYS A 67 -10.75 -1.84 -16.79
C CYS A 67 -10.61 -2.63 -18.11
N ASN A 68 -9.62 -3.52 -18.14
CA ASN A 68 -9.20 -4.24 -19.35
C ASN A 68 -9.69 -5.71 -19.41
N ASN A 69 -10.47 -6.16 -18.43
CA ASN A 69 -10.86 -7.56 -18.28
C ASN A 69 -11.72 -8.11 -19.43
N ALA A 70 -12.52 -7.29 -20.12
CA ALA A 70 -13.52 -7.79 -21.06
C ALA A 70 -12.94 -8.68 -22.18
N MET A 71 -11.71 -8.39 -22.65
CA MET A 71 -11.05 -9.16 -23.70
C MET A 71 -10.53 -10.51 -23.19
N SER A 72 -9.85 -10.54 -22.05
CA SER A 72 -9.33 -11.78 -21.45
C SER A 72 -10.46 -12.68 -20.96
N LEU A 73 -11.51 -12.06 -20.41
CA LEU A 73 -12.74 -12.73 -20.00
C LEU A 73 -13.46 -13.33 -21.21
N PHE A 74 -13.71 -12.57 -22.28
CA PHE A 74 -14.35 -13.07 -23.50
C PHE A 74 -13.66 -14.31 -24.08
N SER A 75 -12.33 -14.32 -24.14
CA SER A 75 -11.57 -15.49 -24.61
C SER A 75 -11.87 -16.75 -23.78
N ARG A 76 -11.91 -16.64 -22.44
CA ARG A 76 -12.23 -17.77 -21.54
C ARG A 76 -13.69 -18.22 -21.67
N ILE A 77 -14.64 -17.29 -21.66
CA ILE A 77 -16.07 -17.67 -21.69
C ILE A 77 -16.48 -18.23 -23.07
N ARG A 78 -15.79 -17.87 -24.17
CA ARG A 78 -16.02 -18.50 -25.49
C ARG A 78 -15.78 -20.01 -25.50
N GLU A 79 -14.84 -20.50 -24.71
CA GLU A 79 -14.54 -21.93 -24.56
C GLU A 79 -15.63 -22.65 -23.74
N SER A 80 -16.36 -21.92 -22.91
CA SER A 80 -17.36 -22.41 -21.94
C SER A 80 -18.83 -22.22 -22.37
N ALA A 81 -19.06 -21.87 -23.65
CA ALA A 81 -20.38 -21.75 -24.28
C ALA A 81 -21.34 -20.68 -23.69
N THR A 82 -21.09 -19.40 -23.97
CA THR A 82 -22.03 -18.30 -23.64
C THR A 82 -22.48 -17.46 -24.84
N ASN A 83 -23.53 -16.67 -24.60
CA ASN A 83 -24.25 -15.84 -25.57
C ASN A 83 -23.49 -14.58 -26.05
N PHE A 84 -22.29 -14.29 -25.53
CA PHE A 84 -21.54 -13.09 -25.91
C PHE A 84 -20.91 -13.24 -27.30
N ARG A 85 -21.20 -12.29 -28.21
CA ARG A 85 -20.73 -12.34 -29.61
C ARG A 85 -19.37 -11.68 -29.84
N ASN A 86 -18.98 -10.74 -28.97
CA ASN A 86 -17.74 -9.98 -29.05
C ASN A 86 -17.31 -9.51 -27.64
N PRO A 87 -16.05 -9.08 -27.41
CA PRO A 87 -15.62 -8.63 -26.09
C PRO A 87 -16.20 -7.26 -25.69
N ASN A 88 -16.69 -6.47 -26.65
CA ASN A 88 -17.39 -5.23 -26.36
C ASN A 88 -18.70 -5.48 -25.59
N ALA A 89 -19.46 -6.52 -25.97
CA ALA A 89 -20.67 -6.96 -25.26
C ALA A 89 -20.38 -7.48 -23.84
N VAL A 90 -19.20 -8.08 -23.62
CA VAL A 90 -18.73 -8.43 -22.26
C VAL A 90 -18.44 -7.16 -21.45
N GLY A 91 -17.77 -6.17 -22.06
CA GLY A 91 -17.54 -4.86 -21.43
C GLY A 91 -18.84 -4.12 -21.10
N GLN A 92 -19.84 -4.19 -21.98
CA GLN A 92 -21.17 -3.62 -21.73
C GLN A 92 -21.87 -4.33 -20.57
N ALA A 93 -21.87 -5.68 -20.56
CA ALA A 93 -22.43 -6.44 -19.44
C ALA A 93 -21.71 -6.12 -18.10
N MET A 94 -20.40 -5.87 -18.12
CA MET A 94 -19.66 -5.40 -16.95
C MET A 94 -20.09 -4.01 -16.49
N ALA A 95 -20.33 -3.07 -17.42
CA ALA A 95 -20.82 -1.73 -17.11
C ALA A 95 -22.26 -1.76 -16.56
N ASP A 96 -23.14 -2.56 -17.17
CA ASP A 96 -24.55 -2.71 -16.78
C ASP A 96 -24.69 -3.36 -15.39
N ASN A 97 -23.81 -4.31 -15.06
CA ASN A 97 -23.75 -4.97 -13.74
C ASN A 97 -22.79 -4.27 -12.76
N PHE A 98 -22.34 -3.05 -13.04
CA PHE A 98 -21.46 -2.35 -12.13
C PHE A 98 -22.22 -1.90 -10.88
N PRO A 99 -21.73 -2.21 -9.66
CA PRO A 99 -22.45 -1.89 -8.43
C PRO A 99 -22.55 -0.37 -8.22
N PRO A 100 -23.73 0.16 -7.83
CA PRO A 100 -23.91 1.60 -7.61
C PRO A 100 -22.98 2.10 -6.50
N SER A 101 -22.22 3.16 -6.78
CA SER A 101 -21.27 3.74 -5.83
C SER A 101 -21.06 5.23 -6.08
N ARG A 102 -20.96 6.01 -5.00
CA ARG A 102 -20.72 7.46 -5.05
C ARG A 102 -19.36 7.84 -5.66
N ILE A 103 -18.43 6.91 -5.78
CA ILE A 103 -17.09 7.16 -6.34
C ILE A 103 -17.11 7.31 -7.87
N VAL A 104 -18.13 6.77 -8.55
CA VAL A 104 -18.23 6.75 -10.03
C VAL A 104 -19.27 7.76 -10.50
N GLU A 105 -18.89 8.61 -11.45
CA GLU A 105 -19.82 9.53 -12.14
C GLU A 105 -20.47 8.84 -13.34
N SER A 106 -19.66 8.16 -14.16
CA SER A 106 -20.12 7.44 -15.34
C SER A 106 -19.18 6.30 -15.72
N ILE A 107 -19.72 5.34 -16.46
CA ILE A 107 -18.99 4.23 -17.07
C ILE A 107 -19.30 4.24 -18.56
N SER A 108 -18.28 4.06 -19.39
CA SER A 108 -18.42 3.98 -20.84
C SER A 108 -17.59 2.83 -21.38
N VAL A 109 -18.07 2.18 -22.44
CA VAL A 109 -17.39 1.03 -23.07
C VAL A 109 -16.94 1.42 -24.46
N VAL A 110 -15.63 1.33 -24.71
CA VAL A 110 -15.01 1.83 -25.94
C VAL A 110 -14.21 0.74 -26.65
N GLY A 111 -14.26 0.77 -27.99
CA GLY A 111 -13.48 -0.13 -28.84
C GLY A 111 -13.77 -1.61 -28.56
N PRO A 112 -12.74 -2.47 -28.39
CA PRO A 112 -12.92 -3.91 -28.22
C PRO A 112 -13.56 -4.34 -26.90
N GLY A 113 -13.84 -3.41 -25.98
CA GLY A 113 -14.39 -3.70 -24.64
C GLY A 113 -13.63 -3.04 -23.49
N TYR A 114 -12.97 -1.90 -23.73
CA TYR A 114 -12.35 -1.13 -22.65
C TYR A 114 -13.45 -0.47 -21.83
N VAL A 115 -13.53 -0.80 -20.53
CA VAL A 115 -14.53 -0.25 -19.61
C VAL A 115 -13.89 0.93 -18.88
N ASN A 116 -14.19 2.14 -19.36
CA ASN A 116 -13.68 3.40 -18.82
C ASN A 116 -14.57 3.88 -17.68
N ILE A 117 -13.95 4.34 -16.59
CA ILE A 117 -14.60 4.80 -15.37
C ILE A 117 -14.20 6.25 -15.13
N ALA A 118 -15.18 7.15 -15.11
CA ALA A 118 -15.02 8.53 -14.64
C ALA A 118 -15.38 8.62 -13.16
N LEU A 119 -14.54 9.27 -12.36
CA LEU A 119 -14.77 9.50 -10.95
C LEU A 119 -15.74 10.67 -10.74
N SER A 120 -16.57 10.58 -9.70
CA SER A 120 -17.46 11.69 -9.32
C SER A 120 -16.68 12.91 -8.86
N SER A 121 -16.92 14.04 -9.53
CA SER A 121 -16.35 15.35 -9.19
C SER A 121 -16.69 15.75 -7.76
N ASP A 122 -17.94 15.56 -7.34
CA ASP A 122 -18.41 15.82 -5.96
C ASP A 122 -17.69 14.92 -4.94
N TRP A 123 -17.49 13.64 -5.27
CA TRP A 123 -16.77 12.71 -4.40
C TRP A 123 -15.29 13.10 -4.24
N ILE A 124 -14.64 13.53 -5.31
CA ILE A 124 -13.26 14.05 -5.27
C ILE A 124 -13.19 15.32 -4.41
N ALA A 125 -14.11 16.27 -4.61
CA ALA A 125 -14.16 17.51 -3.85
C ALA A 125 -14.34 17.24 -2.34
N GLN A 126 -15.30 16.40 -1.96
CA GLN A 126 -15.51 15.98 -0.57
C GLN A 126 -14.26 15.31 0.00
N ARG A 127 -13.58 14.45 -0.77
CA ARG A 127 -12.36 13.76 -0.31
C ARG A 127 -11.20 14.73 -0.07
N ILE A 128 -11.02 15.74 -0.93
CA ILE A 128 -10.03 16.80 -0.71
C ILE A 128 -10.38 17.62 0.53
N GLN A 129 -11.65 18.00 0.71
CA GLN A 129 -12.12 18.70 1.91
C GLN A 129 -11.84 17.88 3.19
N ASP A 130 -12.15 16.59 3.19
CA ASP A 130 -11.91 15.71 4.33
C ASP A 130 -10.40 15.58 4.65
N MET A 131 -9.52 15.60 3.63
CA MET A 131 -8.07 15.64 3.81
C MET A 131 -7.59 16.96 4.44
N LEU A 132 -8.19 18.09 4.07
CA LEU A 132 -7.87 19.40 4.64
C LEU A 132 -8.35 19.55 6.09
N ILE A 133 -9.48 18.94 6.45
CA ILE A 133 -10.06 18.99 7.80
C ILE A 133 -9.38 18.01 8.75
N HIS A 134 -9.13 16.77 8.32
CA HIS A 134 -8.60 15.70 9.18
C HIS A 134 -7.08 15.50 9.05
N GLY A 135 -6.43 16.22 8.14
CA GLY A 135 -5.01 16.08 7.84
C GLY A 135 -4.69 14.88 6.94
N ILE A 136 -3.45 14.85 6.45
CA ILE A 136 -2.98 13.80 5.53
C ILE A 136 -2.68 12.46 6.24
N GLU A 137 -2.57 12.44 7.56
CA GLU A 137 -2.27 11.21 8.33
C GLU A 137 -3.36 10.14 8.19
N SER A 138 -4.63 10.52 8.00
CA SER A 138 -5.73 9.56 7.75
C SER A 138 -5.63 8.84 6.39
N TRP A 139 -4.69 9.28 5.54
CA TRP A 139 -4.40 8.73 4.21
C TRP A 139 -3.14 7.84 4.19
N ALA A 140 -2.48 7.67 5.34
CA ALA A 140 -1.39 6.73 5.54
C ALA A 140 -1.78 5.31 5.10
N PRO A 141 -0.99 4.65 4.23
CA PRO A 141 -1.34 3.33 3.71
C PRO A 141 -1.25 2.26 4.80
N ILE A 142 -2.30 1.47 4.96
CA ILE A 142 -2.30 0.31 5.88
C ILE A 142 -1.54 -0.84 5.21
N LEU A 143 -0.41 -1.23 5.82
CA LEU A 143 0.33 -2.45 5.48
C LEU A 143 0.16 -3.49 6.60
N PRO A 144 0.13 -4.80 6.30
CA PRO A 144 -0.02 -5.87 7.31
C PRO A 144 1.29 -6.14 8.09
N VAL A 145 2.12 -5.11 8.29
CA VAL A 145 3.47 -5.20 8.86
C VAL A 145 3.55 -4.26 10.05
N LYS A 146 3.89 -4.79 11.24
CA LYS A 146 3.98 -3.98 12.47
C LYS A 146 5.32 -3.25 12.61
N ARG A 147 6.40 -3.82 12.09
CA ARG A 147 7.78 -3.35 12.27
C ARG A 147 8.62 -3.64 11.03
N VAL A 148 9.48 -2.70 10.65
CA VAL A 148 10.47 -2.85 9.57
C VAL A 148 11.85 -2.51 10.12
N VAL A 149 12.86 -3.30 9.76
CA VAL A 149 14.28 -2.97 10.01
C VAL A 149 14.88 -2.50 8.69
N LEU A 150 15.50 -1.32 8.70
CA LEU A 150 16.20 -0.77 7.54
C LEU A 150 17.67 -0.60 7.88
N ASP A 151 18.53 -1.38 7.24
CA ASP A 151 19.98 -1.23 7.29
C ASP A 151 20.46 -0.43 6.08
N PHE A 152 21.14 0.70 6.32
CA PHE A 152 21.57 1.61 5.28
C PHE A 152 22.73 2.51 5.74
N SER A 153 23.25 3.31 4.80
CA SER A 153 24.51 4.06 4.90
C SER A 153 25.74 3.16 4.93
N SER A 154 25.90 2.37 5.99
CA SER A 154 26.94 1.33 6.16
C SER A 154 28.36 1.75 5.75
N PRO A 155 28.88 2.92 6.18
CA PRO A 155 30.24 3.34 5.87
C PRO A 155 31.27 2.44 6.58
N ASN A 156 32.47 2.34 6.02
CA ASN A 156 33.61 1.68 6.66
C ASN A 156 34.42 2.71 7.45
N ILE A 157 34.68 2.47 8.75
CA ILE A 157 35.36 3.45 9.63
C ILE A 157 36.77 3.77 9.13
N ALA A 158 37.46 2.80 8.54
CA ALA A 158 38.84 2.94 8.06
C ALA A 158 38.93 3.57 6.65
N LYS A 159 37.85 4.15 6.10
CA LYS A 159 37.81 4.77 4.77
C LYS A 159 36.94 6.02 4.73
N GLU A 160 37.32 6.98 3.88
CA GLU A 160 36.51 8.16 3.63
C GLU A 160 35.13 7.82 3.03
N MET A 161 34.10 8.59 3.42
CA MET A 161 32.75 8.41 2.88
C MET A 161 32.65 8.92 1.43
N HIS A 162 32.63 7.98 0.47
CA HIS A 162 32.35 8.30 -0.93
C HIS A 162 30.83 8.32 -1.27
N VAL A 163 30.49 8.86 -2.45
CA VAL A 163 29.12 9.00 -2.99
C VAL A 163 28.26 7.72 -2.95
N GLY A 164 28.85 6.53 -3.00
CA GLY A 164 28.13 5.26 -2.83
C GLY A 164 27.38 5.14 -1.49
N HIS A 165 27.97 5.60 -0.39
CA HIS A 165 27.32 5.61 0.93
C HIS A 165 26.19 6.64 0.97
N ILE A 166 26.39 7.82 0.35
CA ILE A 166 25.36 8.87 0.27
C ILE A 166 24.10 8.35 -0.43
N ARG A 167 24.23 7.57 -1.51
CA ARG A 167 23.09 6.93 -2.19
C ARG A 167 22.32 6.01 -1.23
N SER A 168 23.02 5.18 -0.47
CA SER A 168 22.41 4.29 0.54
C SER A 168 21.71 5.10 1.64
N THR A 169 22.36 6.16 2.16
CA THR A 169 21.78 7.07 3.17
C THR A 169 20.48 7.70 2.70
N ILE A 170 20.44 8.27 1.50
CA ILE A 170 19.26 8.98 0.97
C ILE A 170 18.09 8.01 0.76
N ILE A 171 18.35 6.85 0.13
CA ILE A 171 17.29 5.85 -0.13
C ILE A 171 16.76 5.27 1.18
N GLY A 172 17.65 4.91 2.11
CA GLY A 172 17.29 4.33 3.39
C GLY A 172 16.46 5.27 4.28
N ASP A 173 16.86 6.53 4.42
CA ASP A 173 16.07 7.49 5.21
C ASP A 173 14.74 7.87 4.53
N THR A 174 14.70 7.94 3.20
CA THR A 174 13.45 8.15 2.45
C THR A 174 12.46 7.00 2.69
N LEU A 175 12.92 5.75 2.59
CA LEU A 175 12.09 4.57 2.90
C LEU A 175 11.65 4.56 4.37
N ALA A 176 12.53 4.92 5.30
CA ALA A 176 12.20 5.00 6.72
C ALA A 176 11.04 5.98 6.97
N ARG A 177 11.11 7.19 6.41
CA ARG A 177 10.03 8.19 6.50
C ARG A 177 8.71 7.72 5.89
N ILE A 178 8.75 6.97 4.78
CA ILE A 178 7.55 6.41 4.14
C ILE A 178 6.88 5.36 5.06
N PHE A 179 7.66 4.49 5.72
CA PHE A 179 7.12 3.51 6.66
C PHE A 179 6.63 4.17 7.97
N GLU A 180 7.32 5.18 8.49
CA GLU A 180 6.86 5.97 9.65
C GLU A 180 5.55 6.69 9.35
N PHE A 181 5.42 7.30 8.16
CA PHE A 181 4.17 7.89 7.70
C PHE A 181 3.03 6.85 7.61
N ALA A 182 3.35 5.59 7.24
CA ALA A 182 2.42 4.46 7.28
C ALA A 182 2.10 3.95 8.72
N ASN A 183 2.54 4.65 9.77
CA ASN A 183 2.45 4.28 11.19
C ASN A 183 3.14 2.95 11.56
N ILE A 184 4.21 2.57 10.84
CA ILE A 184 4.96 1.34 11.08
C ILE A 184 6.17 1.64 11.96
N GLU A 185 6.49 0.75 12.90
CA GLU A 185 7.68 0.90 13.73
C GLU A 185 8.95 0.66 12.89
N VAL A 186 9.77 1.71 12.70
CA VAL A 186 11.00 1.62 11.88
C VAL A 186 12.24 1.58 12.76
N LEU A 187 12.94 0.45 12.70
CA LEU A 187 14.27 0.29 13.28
C LEU A 187 15.33 0.62 12.22
N ARG A 188 15.78 1.87 12.19
CA ARG A 188 16.97 2.26 11.41
C ARG A 188 18.20 1.58 12.00
N ARG A 189 19.04 1.01 11.13
CA ARG A 189 20.35 0.42 11.45
C ARG A 189 21.37 0.99 10.49
N ASN A 190 22.57 1.16 11.02
CA ASN A 190 23.75 1.52 10.26
C ASN A 190 24.79 0.45 10.57
N HIS A 191 24.85 -0.59 9.74
CA HIS A 191 25.85 -1.65 9.87
C HIS A 191 27.18 -1.12 9.36
N VAL A 192 27.84 -0.36 10.22
CA VAL A 192 29.14 0.24 9.99
C VAL A 192 30.19 -0.85 9.80
N GLY A 193 31.09 -0.68 8.83
CA GLY A 193 32.25 -1.55 8.65
C GLY A 193 33.32 -1.24 9.69
N ASP A 194 33.14 -1.75 10.90
CA ASP A 194 34.03 -1.59 12.07
C ASP A 194 34.90 -2.83 12.34
N TRP A 195 34.56 -3.99 11.77
CA TRP A 195 35.27 -5.25 12.00
C TRP A 195 35.95 -5.80 10.73
N GLY A 196 37.14 -5.29 10.41
CA GLY A 196 37.93 -5.78 9.28
C GLY A 196 39.43 -5.48 9.41
N THR A 197 40.28 -6.17 8.64
CA THR A 197 41.75 -6.08 8.72
C THR A 197 42.30 -4.65 8.55
N GLN A 198 41.54 -3.77 7.90
CA GLN A 198 41.88 -2.35 7.74
C GLN A 198 41.86 -1.58 9.07
N VAL A 199 40.98 -1.94 10.01
CA VAL A 199 40.89 -1.33 11.34
C VAL A 199 42.11 -1.71 12.18
N TRP A 200 42.41 -3.02 12.27
CA TRP A 200 43.60 -3.54 12.97
C TRP A 200 44.94 -3.03 12.42
N ASN A 201 44.99 -2.63 11.15
CA ASN A 201 46.19 -2.06 10.52
C ASN A 201 46.32 -0.55 10.74
N ALA A 202 45.24 0.17 11.07
CA ALA A 202 45.29 1.60 11.37
C ALA A 202 46.05 1.87 12.68
N ASP A 203 45.85 1.03 13.70
CA ASP A 203 46.55 1.11 15.00
C ASP A 203 48.05 0.77 14.93
N ARG A 204 48.57 0.34 13.77
CA ARG A 204 49.98 -0.06 13.59
C ARG A 204 50.90 1.02 13.03
N ILE A 205 50.44 2.27 12.94
CA ILE A 205 51.23 3.41 12.44
C ILE A 205 51.40 4.46 13.55
N SER A 206 52.12 4.11 14.63
CA SER A 206 52.63 5.04 15.66
C SER A 206 53.67 4.36 16.60
N VAL A 207 54.73 3.78 16.03
CA VAL A 207 56.00 3.46 16.74
C VAL A 207 57.16 3.67 15.78
#